data_AF-A0A3B0CFG1-F1
#
_entry.id   AF-A0A3B0CFG1-F1
#
_cell.length_a   1.000
_cell.length_b   1.000
_cell.length_c   1.000
_cell.angle_alpha   90.00
_cell.angle_beta   90.00
_cell.angle_gamma   90.00
#
_symmetry.space_group_name_H-M   'P 1'
#
loop_
_entity.id
_entity.type
_entity.pdbx_description
1 polymer ?
#
loop_
_entity_poly.entity_id
_entity_poly.type
_entity_poly.pdbx_seq_one_letter_code
_entity_poly.pdbx_strand_id
1 'polypeptide(L)'
;MTNKTISDFQTPGQALKYLLTSYGWTQDDLAHILTISLKHTNEIIKDKKPISIDIARLLEKVSGWKAYEWIMLDTDFQLSKKIEETKEKLVERQVEVYKYLPINELLKKGWLKPYDDINGLNKQLHSFWNIPKNKQLDFSILESNNINIEYRKSNAYKNSTNEINAKAWYQMALNHSKKLKVESYNEKGLRELMSELHTFTVMKKGVSKFLNELGKVGVKFVFLSHLSKTYLDGAAFSSETGPVITLTGRYDRVDNFWFNLAHEAFHVLLHLPKKENSNMVFMDDSTSDIVSKKEKEANEMAEKALLQDQILEFFEEYLGYITEEKVREFSFLHKIHPSIVVGILAFNEKVSYSTLHRFKESIRDKIPSKYKADNK
;
A
#
# COMPACT_ATOMS: atom_id res chain seq x y z
N MET A 1 -50.99 -11.08 43.39
CA MET A 1 -49.63 -10.82 42.86
C MET A 1 -49.82 -10.22 41.48
N THR A 2 -49.28 -9.02 41.24
CA THR A 2 -49.32 -8.40 39.92
C THR A 2 -48.56 -9.29 38.93
N ASN A 3 -49.18 -9.63 37.81
CA ASN A 3 -48.61 -10.44 36.72
C ASN A 3 -47.53 -9.66 35.96
N LYS A 4 -46.46 -9.25 36.63
CA LYS A 4 -45.31 -8.67 35.94
C LYS A 4 -44.38 -9.78 35.45
N THR A 5 -44.01 -9.70 34.19
CA THR A 5 -42.93 -10.51 33.62
C THR A 5 -41.61 -9.77 33.77
N ILE A 6 -40.50 -10.50 33.75
CA ILE A 6 -39.17 -9.88 33.86
C ILE A 6 -38.88 -8.86 32.73
N SER A 7 -39.55 -9.00 31.59
CA SER A 7 -39.52 -8.05 30.47
C SER A 7 -40.13 -6.68 30.79
N ASP A 8 -40.86 -6.53 31.90
CA ASP A 8 -41.43 -5.25 32.33
C ASP A 8 -40.40 -4.32 32.99
N PHE A 9 -39.15 -4.79 33.15
CA PHE A 9 -38.06 -4.06 33.78
C PHE A 9 -36.99 -3.69 32.76
N GLN A 10 -36.32 -2.56 32.98
CA GLN A 10 -35.23 -2.09 32.13
C GLN A 10 -33.86 -2.49 32.66
N THR A 11 -33.76 -2.82 33.96
CA THR A 11 -32.49 -3.22 34.59
C THR A 11 -32.70 -4.37 35.57
N PRO A 12 -31.66 -5.21 35.80
CA PRO A 12 -31.68 -6.19 36.87
C PRO A 12 -32.01 -5.61 38.25
N GLY A 13 -31.47 -4.44 38.58
CA GLY A 13 -31.73 -3.76 39.84
C GLY A 13 -33.19 -3.37 40.03
N GLN A 14 -33.91 -2.98 38.97
CA GLN A 14 -35.35 -2.73 39.02
C GLN A 14 -36.14 -4.01 39.29
N ALA A 15 -35.82 -5.08 38.56
CA ALA A 15 -36.44 -6.39 38.71
C ALA A 15 -36.22 -6.97 40.13
N LEU A 16 -35.01 -6.82 40.67
CA LEU A 16 -34.69 -7.25 42.04
C LEU A 16 -35.41 -6.40 43.10
N LYS A 17 -35.55 -5.09 42.92
CA LYS A 17 -36.33 -4.25 43.86
C LYS A 17 -37.81 -4.64 43.87
N TYR A 18 -38.37 -4.97 42.71
CA TYR A 18 -39.72 -5.49 42.62
C TYR A 18 -39.85 -6.83 43.36
N LEU A 19 -38.90 -7.74 43.14
CA LEU A 19 -38.84 -9.04 43.83
C LEU A 19 -38.79 -8.90 45.35
N LEU A 20 -37.93 -8.00 45.86
CA LEU A 20 -37.84 -7.71 47.29
C LEU A 20 -39.18 -7.19 47.83
N THR A 21 -39.81 -6.27 47.10
CA THR A 21 -41.10 -5.68 47.51
C THR A 21 -42.23 -6.70 47.48
N SER A 22 -42.27 -7.59 46.48
CA SER A 22 -43.35 -8.59 46.34
C SER A 22 -43.32 -9.67 47.40
N TYR A 23 -42.12 -10.03 47.89
CA TYR A 23 -41.94 -10.99 48.98
C TYR A 23 -41.79 -10.36 50.37
N GLY A 24 -41.70 -9.03 50.47
CA GLY A 24 -41.44 -8.33 51.73
C GLY A 24 -40.03 -8.55 52.27
N TRP A 25 -39.06 -8.84 51.39
CA TRP A 25 -37.68 -9.12 51.74
C TRP A 25 -36.83 -7.85 51.78
N THR A 26 -35.85 -7.84 52.66
CA THR A 26 -34.74 -6.87 52.66
C THR A 26 -33.60 -7.34 51.76
N GLN A 27 -32.64 -6.46 51.49
CA GLN A 27 -31.42 -6.81 50.74
C GLN A 27 -30.56 -7.85 51.48
N ASP A 28 -30.64 -7.86 52.82
CA ASP A 28 -29.97 -8.82 53.69
C ASP A 28 -30.62 -10.20 53.59
N ASP A 29 -31.96 -10.26 53.61
CA ASP A 29 -32.69 -11.51 53.39
C ASP A 29 -32.34 -12.15 52.05
N LEU A 30 -32.32 -11.37 50.97
CA LEU A 30 -31.93 -11.87 49.64
C LEU A 30 -30.47 -12.35 49.61
N ALA A 31 -29.55 -11.66 50.30
CA ALA A 31 -28.15 -12.08 50.40
C ALA A 31 -28.04 -13.44 51.11
N HIS A 32 -28.75 -13.62 52.22
CA HIS A 32 -28.81 -14.88 52.96
C HIS A 32 -29.43 -16.01 52.13
N ILE A 33 -30.57 -15.75 51.46
CA ILE A 33 -31.27 -16.75 50.63
C ILE A 33 -30.39 -17.22 49.46
N LEU A 34 -29.75 -16.28 48.77
CA LEU A 34 -28.86 -16.60 47.65
C LEU A 34 -27.49 -17.13 48.11
N THR A 35 -27.21 -17.11 49.42
CA THR A 35 -25.90 -17.50 49.99
C THR A 35 -24.75 -16.69 49.39
N ILE A 36 -24.94 -15.37 49.25
CA ILE A 36 -23.93 -14.42 48.76
C ILE A 36 -23.74 -13.26 49.74
N SER A 37 -22.62 -12.54 49.63
CA SER A 37 -22.37 -11.39 50.51
C SER A 37 -23.38 -10.26 50.25
N LEU A 38 -23.83 -9.59 51.32
CA LEU A 38 -24.67 -8.39 51.24
C LEU A 38 -24.06 -7.30 50.34
N LYS A 39 -22.73 -7.17 50.33
CA LYS A 39 -22.02 -6.25 49.44
C LYS A 39 -22.32 -6.57 47.96
N HIS A 40 -22.21 -7.84 47.57
CA HIS A 40 -22.47 -8.28 46.21
C HIS A 40 -23.94 -8.08 45.82
N THR A 41 -24.88 -8.46 46.70
CA THR A 41 -26.31 -8.22 46.53
C THR A 41 -26.61 -6.73 46.28
N ASN A 42 -26.02 -5.85 47.09
CA ASN A 42 -26.17 -4.40 46.95
C ASN A 42 -25.57 -3.85 45.67
N GLU A 43 -24.45 -4.41 45.21
CA GLU A 43 -23.82 -4.01 43.95
C GLU A 43 -24.66 -4.42 42.74
N ILE A 44 -25.32 -5.59 42.75
CA ILE A 44 -26.21 -6.02 41.67
C ILE A 44 -27.52 -5.23 41.70
N ILE A 45 -28.14 -5.01 42.86
CA ILE A 45 -29.37 -4.20 42.98
C ILE A 45 -29.15 -2.75 42.54
N LYS A 46 -27.93 -2.22 42.73
CA LYS A 46 -27.53 -0.89 42.27
C LYS A 46 -27.01 -0.88 40.83
N ASP A 47 -27.14 -2.00 40.10
CA ASP A 47 -26.72 -2.14 38.70
C ASP A 47 -25.21 -1.87 38.47
N LYS A 48 -24.41 -1.95 39.55
CA LYS A 48 -22.95 -1.72 39.55
C LYS A 48 -22.17 -2.97 39.15
N LYS A 49 -22.73 -4.16 39.37
CA LYS A 49 -22.15 -5.43 38.93
C LYS A 49 -23.13 -6.17 38.03
N PRO A 50 -22.64 -6.81 36.96
CA PRO A 50 -23.47 -7.65 36.10
C PRO A 50 -23.96 -8.88 36.86
N ILE A 51 -25.06 -9.47 36.38
CA ILE A 51 -25.54 -10.76 36.83
C ILE A 51 -24.69 -11.84 36.16
N SER A 52 -23.91 -12.58 36.96
CA SER A 52 -23.24 -13.78 36.46
C SER A 52 -24.23 -14.93 36.26
N ILE A 53 -23.83 -15.92 35.47
CA ILE A 53 -24.63 -17.14 35.23
C ILE A 53 -25.01 -17.82 36.55
N ASP A 54 -24.09 -17.89 37.51
CA ASP A 54 -24.36 -18.51 38.81
C ASP A 54 -25.42 -17.75 39.60
N ILE A 55 -25.34 -16.41 39.63
CA ILE A 55 -26.36 -15.58 40.28
C ILE A 55 -27.71 -15.75 39.59
N ALA A 56 -27.76 -15.79 38.25
CA ALA A 56 -29.00 -16.00 37.52
C ALA A 56 -29.66 -17.35 37.85
N ARG A 57 -28.87 -18.42 38.02
CA ARG A 57 -29.35 -19.75 38.43
C ARG A 57 -29.92 -19.74 39.84
N LEU A 58 -29.33 -18.97 40.75
CA LEU A 58 -29.84 -18.81 42.12
C LEU A 58 -31.11 -17.98 42.14
N LEU A 59 -31.16 -16.88 41.37
CA LEU A 59 -32.36 -16.05 41.23
C LEU A 59 -33.54 -16.83 40.66
N GLU A 60 -33.32 -17.75 39.71
CA GLU A 60 -34.39 -18.62 39.19
C GLU A 60 -35.07 -19.45 40.30
N LYS A 61 -34.33 -19.84 41.34
CA LYS A 61 -34.90 -20.62 42.44
C LYS A 61 -35.86 -19.83 43.31
N VAL A 62 -35.81 -18.50 43.24
CA VAL A 62 -36.54 -17.62 44.17
C VAL A 62 -37.46 -16.61 43.48
N SER A 63 -37.29 -16.38 42.18
CA SER A 63 -38.01 -15.32 41.47
C SER A 63 -39.17 -15.78 40.58
N GLY A 64 -39.26 -17.08 40.29
CA GLY A 64 -40.24 -17.60 39.32
C GLY A 64 -39.92 -17.25 37.86
N TRP A 65 -38.80 -16.58 37.60
CA TRP A 65 -38.27 -16.29 36.26
C TRP A 65 -37.06 -17.17 35.99
N LYS A 66 -36.84 -17.54 34.74
CA LYS A 66 -35.74 -18.41 34.32
C LYS A 66 -34.41 -17.69 34.36
N ALA A 67 -33.33 -18.43 34.60
CA ALA A 67 -31.98 -17.87 34.66
C ALA A 67 -31.60 -17.13 33.36
N TYR A 68 -32.01 -17.64 32.19
CA TYR A 68 -31.71 -16.96 30.91
C TYR A 68 -32.40 -15.60 30.81
N GLU A 69 -33.57 -15.42 31.43
CA GLU A 69 -34.30 -14.15 31.37
C GLU A 69 -33.57 -13.06 32.16
N TRP A 70 -32.98 -13.42 33.32
CA TRP A 70 -32.12 -12.54 34.10
C TRP A 70 -30.84 -12.15 33.33
N ILE A 71 -30.25 -13.11 32.62
CA ILE A 71 -29.06 -12.87 31.79
C ILE A 71 -29.40 -11.94 30.62
N MET A 72 -30.54 -12.15 29.95
CA MET A 72 -30.97 -11.29 28.85
C MET A 72 -31.23 -9.86 29.33
N LEU A 73 -31.95 -9.69 30.45
CA LEU A 73 -32.20 -8.38 31.03
C LEU A 73 -30.91 -7.64 31.42
N ASP A 74 -29.95 -8.33 32.04
CA ASP A 74 -28.64 -7.73 32.33
C ASP A 74 -27.87 -7.43 31.05
N THR A 75 -27.87 -8.33 30.06
CA THR A 75 -27.18 -8.13 28.78
C THR A 75 -27.70 -6.88 28.06
N ASP A 76 -29.02 -6.75 27.90
CA ASP A 76 -29.64 -5.58 27.27
C ASP A 76 -29.29 -4.29 28.02
N PHE A 77 -29.32 -4.34 29.35
CA PHE A 77 -28.92 -3.21 30.18
C PHE A 77 -27.42 -2.87 30.04
N GLN A 78 -26.52 -3.85 30.07
CA GLN A 78 -25.07 -3.59 29.91
C GLN A 78 -24.76 -3.04 28.52
N LEU A 79 -25.39 -3.56 27.45
CA LEU A 79 -25.24 -3.05 26.08
C LEU A 79 -25.81 -1.62 25.94
N SER A 80 -26.83 -1.26 26.71
CA SER A 80 -27.36 0.11 26.74
C SER A 80 -26.44 1.14 27.41
N LYS A 81 -25.44 0.69 28.20
CA LYS A 81 -24.50 1.59 28.86
C LYS A 81 -23.58 2.22 27.80
N LYS A 82 -23.61 3.55 27.69
CA LYS A 82 -22.77 4.39 26.79
C LYS A 82 -21.24 4.30 26.99
N ILE A 83 -20.72 3.28 27.70
CA ILE A 83 -19.35 3.26 28.23
C ILE A 83 -18.32 2.76 27.22
N GLU A 84 -18.69 2.03 26.16
CA GLU A 84 -17.73 1.54 25.16
C GLU A 84 -17.71 2.29 23.83
N GLU A 85 -18.43 3.43 23.71
CA GLU A 85 -18.40 4.26 22.49
C GLU A 85 -16.97 4.65 22.07
N THR A 86 -16.00 4.73 23.00
CA THR A 86 -14.62 5.04 22.62
C THR A 86 -13.89 3.81 22.07
N LYS A 87 -13.99 2.64 22.71
CA LYS A 87 -13.26 1.44 22.28
C LYS A 87 -13.88 0.84 21.02
N GLU A 88 -15.20 0.79 20.93
CA GLU A 88 -15.93 0.34 19.74
C GLU A 88 -15.60 1.22 18.54
N LYS A 89 -15.67 2.56 18.67
CA LYS A 89 -15.27 3.48 17.59
C LYS A 89 -13.80 3.32 17.19
N LEU A 90 -12.90 3.01 18.13
CA LEU A 90 -11.50 2.73 17.82
C LEU A 90 -11.34 1.41 17.05
N VAL A 91 -12.10 0.37 17.39
CA VAL A 91 -12.11 -0.92 16.68
C VAL A 91 -12.71 -0.75 15.29
N GLU A 92 -13.86 -0.09 15.15
CA GLU A 92 -14.47 0.24 13.86
C GLU A 92 -13.47 0.97 12.95
N ARG A 93 -12.78 1.97 13.51
CA ARG A 93 -11.75 2.70 12.80
C ARG A 93 -10.57 1.82 12.39
N GLN A 94 -10.15 0.91 13.25
CA GLN A 94 -9.06 0.00 12.95
C GLN A 94 -9.45 -1.00 11.85
N VAL A 95 -10.67 -1.54 11.89
CA VAL A 95 -11.21 -2.40 10.83
C VAL A 95 -11.21 -1.68 9.50
N GLU A 96 -11.66 -0.42 9.45
CA GLU A 96 -11.64 0.40 8.24
C GLU A 96 -10.21 0.53 7.69
N VAL A 97 -9.25 0.98 8.50
CA VAL A 97 -7.85 1.15 8.07
C VAL A 97 -7.25 -0.14 7.51
N TYR A 98 -7.43 -1.27 8.20
CA TYR A 98 -6.87 -2.57 7.81
C TYR A 98 -7.59 -3.20 6.62
N LYS A 99 -8.85 -2.82 6.37
CA LYS A 99 -9.60 -3.24 5.18
C LYS A 99 -9.02 -2.62 3.91
N TYR A 100 -8.57 -1.35 3.98
CA TYR A 100 -8.12 -0.60 2.82
C TYR A 100 -6.59 -0.63 2.60
N LEU A 101 -5.78 -0.69 3.67
CA LEU A 101 -4.33 -0.58 3.56
C LEU A 101 -3.57 -1.80 4.12
N PRO A 102 -2.47 -2.22 3.47
CA PRO A 102 -1.64 -3.32 3.94
C PRO A 102 -0.69 -2.85 5.05
N ILE A 103 -1.23 -2.42 6.20
CA ILE A 103 -0.49 -1.77 7.29
C ILE A 103 0.77 -2.56 7.70
N ASN A 104 0.65 -3.88 7.83
CA ASN A 104 1.78 -4.75 8.18
C ASN A 104 2.91 -4.69 7.14
N GLU A 105 2.57 -4.59 5.86
CA GLU A 105 3.56 -4.45 4.79
C GLU A 105 4.21 -3.07 4.82
N LEU A 106 3.42 -2.01 5.02
CA LEU A 106 3.92 -0.64 5.16
C LEU A 106 4.89 -0.49 6.34
N LEU A 107 4.62 -1.15 7.47
CA LEU A 107 5.52 -1.23 8.62
C LEU A 107 6.79 -2.03 8.31
N LYS A 108 6.66 -3.19 7.63
CA LYS A 108 7.81 -4.02 7.26
C LYS A 108 8.79 -3.28 6.37
N LYS A 109 8.29 -2.54 5.37
CA LYS A 109 9.07 -1.68 4.45
C LYS A 109 9.54 -0.37 5.10
N GLY A 110 9.05 -0.05 6.30
CA GLY A 110 9.41 1.15 7.05
C GLY A 110 8.79 2.43 6.51
N TRP A 111 7.72 2.33 5.70
CA TRP A 111 6.93 3.48 5.24
C TRP A 111 6.07 4.06 6.37
N LEU A 112 5.67 3.19 7.29
CA LEU A 112 5.12 3.54 8.60
C LEU A 112 6.10 3.11 9.69
N LYS A 113 6.11 3.87 10.79
CA LYS A 113 6.83 3.53 12.02
C LYS A 113 5.94 2.70 12.94
N PRO A 114 6.53 1.84 13.80
CA PRO A 114 5.80 1.21 14.89
C PRO A 114 4.99 2.24 15.70
N TYR A 115 3.82 1.85 16.17
CA TYR A 115 2.89 2.71 16.90
C TYR A 115 2.29 1.95 18.08
N ASP A 116 1.96 2.68 19.14
CA ASP A 116 1.41 2.10 20.38
C ASP A 116 -0.12 1.94 20.32
N ASP A 117 -0.80 2.85 19.62
CA ASP A 117 -2.26 2.86 19.50
C ASP A 117 -2.75 3.33 18.12
N ILE A 118 -4.06 3.18 17.87
CA ILE A 118 -4.70 3.57 16.60
C ILE A 118 -4.63 5.10 16.36
N ASN A 119 -4.53 5.92 17.41
CA ASN A 119 -4.34 7.37 17.26
C ASN A 119 -2.97 7.69 16.68
N GLY A 120 -1.93 6.98 17.12
CA GLY A 120 -0.59 7.00 16.55
C GLY A 120 -0.58 6.59 15.09
N LEU A 121 -1.28 5.49 14.74
CA LEU A 121 -1.43 5.07 13.35
C LEU A 121 -2.15 6.13 12.50
N ASN A 122 -3.29 6.66 12.97
CA ASN A 122 -4.04 7.69 12.25
C ASN A 122 -3.19 8.94 11.99
N LYS A 123 -2.41 9.42 12.98
CA LYS A 123 -1.48 10.55 12.79
C LYS A 123 -0.47 10.29 11.66
N GLN A 124 0.06 9.07 11.59
CA GLN A 124 0.97 8.68 10.52
C GLN A 124 0.27 8.64 9.15
N LEU A 125 -0.95 8.09 9.09
CA LEU A 125 -1.74 8.04 7.85
C LEU A 125 -2.12 9.44 7.34
N HIS A 126 -2.46 10.37 8.23
CA HIS A 126 -2.66 11.78 7.86
C HIS A 126 -1.43 12.37 7.18
N SER A 127 -0.25 12.14 7.76
CA SER A 127 1.01 12.58 7.17
C SER A 127 1.32 11.86 5.86
N PHE A 128 1.03 10.56 5.77
CA PHE A 128 1.29 9.76 4.58
C PHE A 128 0.46 10.23 3.39
N TRP A 129 -0.82 10.50 3.60
CA TRP A 129 -1.73 10.96 2.54
C TRP A 129 -1.77 12.48 2.36
N ASN A 130 -0.93 13.24 3.09
CA ASN A 130 -0.96 14.71 3.13
C ASN A 130 -2.36 15.27 3.47
N ILE A 131 -3.13 14.57 4.31
CA ILE A 131 -4.47 14.99 4.74
C ILE A 131 -4.33 15.83 6.02
N PRO A 132 -4.88 17.07 6.06
CA PRO A 132 -4.87 17.91 7.26
C PRO A 132 -5.43 17.18 8.49
N LYS A 133 -4.79 17.37 9.66
CA LYS A 133 -5.16 16.69 10.92
C LYS A 133 -6.61 16.95 11.38
N ASN A 134 -7.21 18.04 10.92
CA ASN A 134 -8.58 18.44 11.25
C ASN A 134 -9.64 17.84 10.32
N LYS A 135 -9.23 17.16 9.24
CA LYS A 135 -10.14 16.41 8.37
C LYS A 135 -10.18 14.96 8.80
N GLN A 136 -11.32 14.29 8.64
CA GLN A 136 -11.37 12.84 8.83
C GLN A 136 -10.66 12.16 7.66
N LEU A 137 -9.84 11.15 7.96
CA LEU A 137 -9.21 10.33 6.94
C LEU A 137 -10.22 9.30 6.45
N ASP A 138 -10.99 9.73 5.47
CA ASP A 138 -12.02 8.95 4.79
C ASP A 138 -11.38 8.19 3.62
N PHE A 139 -11.41 6.86 3.69
CA PHE A 139 -10.83 6.00 2.65
C PHE A 139 -11.68 5.94 1.38
N SER A 140 -12.95 6.36 1.42
CA SER A 140 -13.77 6.53 0.21
C SER A 140 -13.22 7.67 -0.66
N ILE A 141 -12.53 8.65 -0.07
CA ILE A 141 -11.79 9.68 -0.82
C ILE A 141 -10.67 9.05 -1.64
N LEU A 142 -10.06 7.94 -1.19
CA LEU A 142 -9.08 7.22 -2.02
C LEU A 142 -9.74 6.56 -3.22
N GLU A 143 -11.00 6.15 -3.13
CA GLU A 143 -11.79 5.65 -4.26
C GLU A 143 -12.22 6.79 -5.21
N SER A 144 -12.55 7.98 -4.67
CA SER A 144 -13.03 9.13 -5.44
C SER A 144 -11.95 10.16 -5.86
N ASN A 145 -10.70 9.98 -5.45
CA ASN A 145 -9.64 10.94 -5.72
C ASN A 145 -9.39 11.06 -7.23
N ASN A 146 -9.31 12.30 -7.71
CA ASN A 146 -9.08 12.70 -9.11
C ASN A 146 -7.69 12.31 -9.66
N ILE A 147 -7.01 11.28 -9.13
CA ILE A 147 -5.80 10.72 -9.72
C ILE A 147 -6.24 9.84 -10.87
N ASN A 148 -6.09 10.34 -12.09
CA ASN A 148 -6.38 9.57 -13.27
C ASN A 148 -5.16 8.67 -13.53
N ILE A 149 -5.19 7.50 -12.91
CA ILE A 149 -4.15 6.49 -13.10
C ILE A 149 -4.45 5.78 -14.43
N GLU A 150 -3.67 6.08 -15.46
CA GLU A 150 -3.66 5.29 -16.68
C GLU A 150 -2.86 4.01 -16.40
N TYR A 151 -3.56 2.98 -15.91
CA TYR A 151 -3.00 1.64 -15.82
C TYR A 151 -2.83 1.03 -17.22
N ARG A 152 -1.75 0.29 -17.42
CA ARG A 152 -1.72 -0.75 -18.45
C ARG A 152 -2.86 -1.74 -18.14
N LYS A 153 -3.90 -1.74 -18.98
CA LYS A 153 -5.20 -2.41 -18.72
C LYS A 153 -5.04 -3.92 -18.52
N SER A 154 -4.74 -4.37 -17.31
CA SER A 154 -5.02 -5.74 -16.88
C SER A 154 -6.38 -5.76 -16.16
N ASN A 155 -7.24 -6.70 -16.53
CA ASN A 155 -8.51 -6.93 -15.82
C ASN A 155 -8.30 -7.31 -14.33
N ALA A 156 -7.05 -7.57 -13.90
CA ALA A 156 -6.69 -7.92 -12.53
C ALA A 156 -6.70 -6.71 -11.57
N TYR A 157 -6.65 -5.47 -12.06
CA TYR A 157 -6.78 -4.26 -11.22
C TYR A 157 -8.22 -3.92 -10.84
N LYS A 158 -9.22 -4.65 -11.37
CA LYS A 158 -10.65 -4.42 -11.06
C LYS A 158 -11.05 -4.82 -9.64
N ASN A 159 -10.15 -5.41 -8.86
CA ASN A 159 -10.36 -5.62 -7.43
C ASN A 159 -9.92 -4.37 -6.67
N SER A 160 -10.83 -3.75 -5.92
CA SER A 160 -10.62 -2.48 -5.19
C SER A 160 -9.33 -2.45 -4.35
N THR A 161 -8.93 -3.57 -3.75
CA THR A 161 -7.70 -3.69 -2.95
C THR A 161 -6.41 -3.43 -3.76
N ASN A 162 -6.36 -3.81 -5.03
CA ASN A 162 -5.15 -3.63 -5.85
C ASN A 162 -4.94 -2.15 -6.21
N GLU A 163 -6.03 -1.43 -6.50
CA GLU A 163 -6.02 -0.01 -6.82
C GLU A 163 -5.56 0.84 -5.62
N ILE A 164 -6.01 0.51 -4.40
CA ILE A 164 -5.59 1.22 -3.19
C ILE A 164 -4.10 0.98 -2.92
N ASN A 165 -3.60 -0.24 -3.12
CA ASN A 165 -2.18 -0.52 -2.98
C ASN A 165 -1.35 0.27 -4.01
N ALA A 166 -1.81 0.37 -5.26
CA ALA A 166 -1.16 1.20 -6.28
C ALA A 166 -1.15 2.68 -5.88
N LYS A 167 -2.27 3.21 -5.36
CA LYS A 167 -2.36 4.58 -4.82
C LYS A 167 -1.43 4.79 -3.63
N ALA A 168 -1.31 3.82 -2.72
CA ALA A 168 -0.40 3.89 -1.59
C ALA A 168 1.07 3.88 -2.04
N TRP A 169 1.41 3.03 -3.02
CA TRP A 169 2.75 2.98 -3.62
C TRP A 169 3.09 4.31 -4.30
N TYR A 170 2.17 4.88 -5.09
CA TYR A 170 2.29 6.21 -5.67
C TYR A 170 2.50 7.29 -4.62
N GLN A 171 1.67 7.30 -3.57
CA GLN A 171 1.74 8.30 -2.51
C GLN A 171 3.09 8.25 -1.79
N MET A 172 3.64 7.05 -1.57
CA MET A 172 4.97 6.90 -0.99
C MET A 172 6.06 7.43 -1.92
N ALA A 173 5.98 7.13 -3.23
CA ALA A 173 6.90 7.66 -4.23
C ALA A 173 6.87 9.20 -4.28
N LEU A 174 5.67 9.79 -4.27
CA LEU A 174 5.46 11.23 -4.21
C LEU A 174 6.04 11.85 -2.92
N ASN A 175 5.81 11.23 -1.76
CA ASN A 175 6.34 11.72 -0.50
C ASN A 175 7.87 11.67 -0.45
N HIS A 176 8.49 10.62 -1.02
CA HIS A 176 9.94 10.53 -1.10
C HIS A 176 10.52 11.52 -2.10
N SER A 177 9.87 11.72 -3.24
CA SER A 177 10.32 12.66 -4.27
C SER A 177 10.36 14.11 -3.77
N LYS A 178 9.50 14.49 -2.82
CA LYS A 178 9.55 15.80 -2.13
C LYS A 178 10.85 16.05 -1.35
N LYS A 179 11.57 15.00 -0.95
CA LYS A 179 12.87 15.11 -0.26
C LYS A 179 14.05 15.30 -1.23
N LEU A 180 13.84 15.02 -2.52
CA LEU A 180 14.87 15.10 -3.54
C LEU A 180 14.93 16.51 -4.11
N LYS A 181 16.09 17.15 -3.99
CA LYS A 181 16.39 18.42 -4.64
C LYS A 181 16.95 18.14 -6.04
N VAL A 182 16.31 18.74 -7.04
CA VAL A 182 16.66 18.69 -8.45
C VAL A 182 16.55 20.09 -9.03
N GLU A 183 17.17 20.31 -10.19
CA GLU A 183 17.04 21.58 -10.93
C GLU A 183 15.64 21.74 -11.55
N SER A 184 15.39 22.87 -12.20
CA SER A 184 14.16 23.06 -12.99
C SER A 184 14.11 22.10 -14.17
N TYR A 185 12.92 21.60 -14.48
CA TYR A 185 12.74 20.63 -15.58
C TYR A 185 13.17 21.21 -16.93
N ASN A 186 14.07 20.49 -17.61
CA ASN A 186 14.58 20.82 -18.93
C ASN A 186 14.29 19.68 -19.91
N GLU A 187 13.18 19.80 -20.66
CA GLU A 187 12.75 18.78 -21.64
C GLU A 187 13.84 18.50 -22.68
N LYS A 188 14.52 19.53 -23.19
CA LYS A 188 15.60 19.38 -24.18
C LYS A 188 16.78 18.60 -23.59
N GLY A 189 17.19 18.97 -22.38
CA GLY A 189 18.26 18.29 -21.65
C GLY A 189 17.93 16.82 -21.37
N LEU A 190 16.67 16.49 -21.05
CA LEU A 190 16.24 15.10 -20.91
C LEU A 190 16.33 14.35 -22.23
N ARG A 191 15.92 14.94 -23.37
CA ARG A 191 16.06 14.30 -24.69
C ARG A 191 17.53 14.00 -25.03
N GLU A 192 18.42 14.96 -24.79
CA GLU A 192 19.87 14.80 -24.98
C GLU A 192 20.46 13.74 -24.05
N LEU A 193 20.02 13.69 -22.79
CA LEU A 193 20.44 12.66 -21.85
C LEU A 193 19.98 11.26 -22.28
N MET A 194 18.75 11.13 -22.79
CA MET A 194 18.20 9.87 -23.27
C MET A 194 18.85 9.37 -24.57
N SER A 195 19.29 10.25 -25.47
CA SER A 195 20.03 9.81 -26.68
C SER A 195 21.37 9.17 -26.34
N GLU A 196 22.00 9.61 -25.24
CA GLU A 196 23.28 9.08 -24.76
C GLU A 196 23.13 7.98 -23.69
N LEU A 197 21.90 7.52 -23.40
CA LEU A 197 21.60 6.56 -22.33
C LEU A 197 22.51 5.32 -22.39
N HIS A 198 22.64 4.72 -23.57
CA HIS A 198 23.42 3.51 -23.80
C HIS A 198 24.85 3.64 -23.25
N THR A 199 25.49 4.81 -23.40
CA THR A 199 26.86 5.03 -22.91
C THR A 199 26.98 4.88 -21.39
N PHE A 200 25.96 5.28 -20.62
CA PHE A 200 25.96 5.17 -19.16
C PHE A 200 25.88 3.73 -18.68
N THR A 201 25.35 2.83 -19.50
CA THR A 201 25.14 1.42 -19.14
C THR A 201 26.47 0.69 -18.91
N VAL A 202 27.54 1.09 -19.59
CA VAL A 202 28.90 0.52 -19.45
C VAL A 202 29.83 1.33 -18.54
N MET A 203 29.44 2.55 -18.17
CA MET A 203 30.28 3.43 -17.35
C MET A 203 30.46 2.89 -15.93
N LYS A 204 31.66 3.04 -15.38
CA LYS A 204 31.89 2.84 -13.93
C LYS A 204 31.02 3.80 -13.13
N LYS A 205 30.21 3.24 -12.20
CA LYS A 205 29.16 3.96 -11.46
C LYS A 205 28.12 4.63 -12.37
N GLY A 206 27.88 4.07 -13.56
CA GLY A 206 26.99 4.60 -14.59
C GLY A 206 25.59 4.93 -14.09
N VAL A 207 24.96 4.02 -13.35
CA VAL A 207 23.65 4.24 -12.70
C VAL A 207 23.66 5.50 -11.83
N SER A 208 24.59 5.61 -10.90
CA SER A 208 24.68 6.79 -10.02
C SER A 208 24.96 8.09 -10.78
N LYS A 209 25.75 8.04 -11.85
CA LYS A 209 26.04 9.21 -12.69
C LYS A 209 24.79 9.63 -13.47
N PHE A 210 24.13 8.68 -14.12
CA PHE A 210 22.91 8.93 -14.88
C PHE A 210 21.82 9.54 -14.00
N LEU A 211 21.56 8.95 -12.82
CA LEU A 211 20.58 9.50 -11.88
C LEU A 211 20.93 10.90 -11.35
N ASN A 212 22.22 11.27 -11.37
CA ASN A 212 22.64 12.64 -11.05
C ASN A 212 22.36 13.60 -12.21
N GLU A 213 22.70 13.22 -13.45
CA GLU A 213 22.36 14.02 -14.64
C GLU A 213 20.84 14.16 -14.81
N LEU A 214 20.08 13.11 -14.50
CA LEU A 214 18.61 13.13 -14.47
C LEU A 214 18.08 14.22 -13.52
N GLY A 215 18.70 14.36 -12.34
CA GLY A 215 18.39 15.45 -11.40
C GLY A 215 18.80 16.84 -11.88
N LYS A 216 19.86 16.96 -12.69
CA LYS A 216 20.25 18.25 -13.29
C LYS A 216 19.32 18.72 -14.40
N VAL A 217 18.61 17.81 -15.05
CA VAL A 217 17.55 18.14 -16.02
C VAL A 217 16.17 18.21 -15.36
N GLY A 218 16.12 18.23 -14.02
CA GLY A 218 14.92 18.44 -13.22
C GLY A 218 13.96 17.26 -13.15
N VAL A 219 14.45 16.03 -13.37
CA VAL A 219 13.67 14.80 -13.21
C VAL A 219 14.07 14.12 -11.90
N LYS A 220 13.09 13.86 -11.05
CA LYS A 220 13.30 13.13 -9.80
C LYS A 220 13.23 11.64 -10.05
N PHE A 221 14.12 10.88 -9.41
CA PHE A 221 14.10 9.43 -9.47
C PHE A 221 13.85 8.83 -8.10
N VAL A 222 12.93 7.87 -8.00
CA VAL A 222 12.65 7.14 -6.77
C VAL A 222 12.72 5.64 -7.04
N PHE A 223 13.44 4.91 -6.18
CA PHE A 223 13.46 3.46 -6.19
C PHE A 223 12.67 2.93 -5.00
N LEU A 224 11.58 2.22 -5.29
CA LEU A 224 10.58 1.85 -4.29
C LEU A 224 9.99 0.48 -4.59
N SER A 225 10.27 -0.53 -3.75
CA SER A 225 9.74 -1.87 -3.97
C SER A 225 8.21 -1.89 -4.06
N HIS A 226 7.67 -2.82 -4.86
CA HIS A 226 6.22 -2.96 -5.06
C HIS A 226 5.50 -3.30 -3.74
N LEU A 227 4.21 -2.94 -3.66
CA LEU A 227 3.30 -3.48 -2.66
C LEU A 227 2.67 -4.78 -3.17
N SER A 228 2.22 -5.64 -2.25
CA SER A 228 1.53 -6.87 -2.62
C SER A 228 0.38 -6.59 -3.60
N LYS A 229 0.32 -7.38 -4.68
CA LYS A 229 -0.73 -7.33 -5.71
C LYS A 229 -0.81 -6.02 -6.52
N THR A 230 0.22 -5.18 -6.49
CA THR A 230 0.29 -4.04 -7.42
C THR A 230 0.89 -4.41 -8.77
N TYR A 231 1.70 -5.47 -8.86
CA TYR A 231 2.37 -5.93 -10.10
C TYR A 231 3.15 -4.88 -10.92
N LEU A 232 3.41 -3.71 -10.32
CA LEU A 232 4.04 -2.58 -11.00
C LEU A 232 5.54 -2.80 -11.26
N ASP A 233 5.99 -2.34 -12.41
CA ASP A 233 7.40 -2.27 -12.78
C ASP A 233 7.97 -0.85 -12.64
N GLY A 234 7.14 0.16 -12.91
CA GLY A 234 7.48 1.56 -12.79
C GLY A 234 6.27 2.49 -12.86
N ALA A 235 6.56 3.79 -12.72
CA ALA A 235 5.61 4.86 -12.98
C ALA A 235 6.30 6.19 -13.33
N ALA A 236 5.63 6.98 -14.16
CA ALA A 236 5.97 8.36 -14.49
C ALA A 236 4.80 9.30 -14.16
N PHE A 237 5.09 10.38 -13.42
CA PHE A 237 4.09 11.36 -13.02
C PHE A 237 4.69 12.73 -12.73
N SER A 238 3.86 13.77 -12.67
CA SER A 238 4.28 15.12 -12.30
C SER A 238 4.15 15.36 -10.79
N SER A 239 5.16 15.97 -10.18
CA SER A 239 5.09 16.58 -8.84
C SER A 239 4.99 18.10 -8.94
N GLU A 240 4.82 18.78 -7.81
CA GLU A 240 4.79 20.25 -7.73
C GLU A 240 6.05 20.93 -8.30
N THR A 241 7.21 20.24 -8.34
CA THR A 241 8.48 20.83 -8.78
C THR A 241 9.10 20.10 -9.98
N GLY A 242 8.29 19.36 -10.75
CA GLY A 242 8.76 18.64 -11.94
C GLY A 242 8.43 17.15 -11.94
N PRO A 243 8.81 16.44 -13.02
CA PRO A 243 8.49 15.03 -13.22
C PRO A 243 9.23 14.11 -12.26
N VAL A 244 8.60 12.97 -12.00
CA VAL A 244 9.09 11.90 -11.15
C VAL A 244 9.02 10.59 -11.94
N ILE A 245 10.14 9.89 -11.98
CA ILE A 245 10.23 8.51 -12.44
C ILE A 245 10.42 7.63 -11.20
N THR A 246 9.59 6.59 -11.08
CA THR A 246 9.70 5.61 -9.99
C THR A 246 9.83 4.22 -10.55
N LEU A 247 10.76 3.41 -10.04
CA LEU A 247 10.92 2.01 -10.44
C LEU A 247 10.83 1.08 -9.24
N THR A 248 10.24 -0.11 -9.44
CA THR A 248 10.09 -1.09 -8.36
C THR A 248 11.30 -2.00 -8.17
N GLY A 249 12.09 -2.19 -9.22
CA GLY A 249 13.16 -3.19 -9.23
C GLY A 249 12.66 -4.61 -8.98
N ARG A 250 11.44 -4.91 -9.48
CA ARG A 250 10.82 -6.25 -9.44
C ARG A 250 11.82 -7.32 -9.87
N TYR A 251 12.53 -7.07 -10.96
CA TYR A 251 13.66 -7.86 -11.39
C TYR A 251 14.96 -7.13 -11.03
N ASP A 252 15.76 -7.75 -10.16
CA ASP A 252 17.09 -7.24 -9.78
C ASP A 252 18.11 -7.54 -10.89
N ARG A 253 17.92 -6.90 -12.04
CA ARG A 253 18.81 -7.01 -13.21
C ARG A 253 19.04 -5.66 -13.87
N VAL A 254 20.28 -5.43 -14.29
CA VAL A 254 20.70 -4.17 -14.95
C VAL A 254 20.00 -3.94 -16.29
N ASP A 255 19.78 -4.98 -17.10
CA ASP A 255 19.05 -4.88 -18.38
C ASP A 255 17.63 -4.34 -18.18
N ASN A 256 16.89 -4.95 -17.26
CA ASN A 256 15.53 -4.57 -16.94
C ASN A 256 15.44 -3.15 -16.35
N PHE A 257 16.40 -2.78 -15.51
CA PHE A 257 16.45 -1.42 -14.96
C PHE A 257 16.58 -0.36 -16.05
N TRP A 258 17.53 -0.52 -16.97
CA TRP A 258 17.77 0.49 -18.01
C TRP A 258 16.60 0.61 -18.97
N PHE A 259 15.97 -0.52 -19.34
CA PHE A 259 14.75 -0.51 -20.16
C PHE A 259 13.61 0.23 -19.45
N ASN A 260 13.27 -0.15 -18.22
CA ASN A 260 12.17 0.49 -17.49
C ASN A 260 12.45 1.98 -17.24
N LEU A 261 13.70 2.35 -16.92
CA LEU A 261 14.06 3.75 -16.75
C LEU A 261 13.85 4.55 -18.04
N ALA A 262 14.24 3.99 -19.17
CA ALA A 262 14.07 4.62 -20.48
C ALA A 262 12.60 4.76 -20.84
N HIS A 263 11.83 3.69 -20.65
CA HIS A 263 10.38 3.66 -20.86
C HIS A 263 9.69 4.78 -20.08
N GLU A 264 9.92 4.87 -18.77
CA GLU A 264 9.32 5.91 -17.94
C GLU A 264 9.81 7.32 -18.33
N ALA A 265 11.07 7.48 -18.73
CA ALA A 265 11.58 8.76 -19.23
C ALA A 265 10.89 9.18 -20.53
N PHE A 266 10.54 8.24 -21.42
CA PHE A 266 9.76 8.57 -22.61
C PHE A 266 8.28 8.84 -22.30
N HIS A 267 7.69 8.25 -21.26
CA HIS A 267 6.42 8.74 -20.74
C HIS A 267 6.50 10.21 -20.27
N VAL A 268 7.59 10.59 -19.59
CA VAL A 268 7.84 12.00 -19.22
C VAL A 268 7.94 12.89 -20.47
N LEU A 269 8.67 12.46 -21.50
CA LEU A 269 8.93 13.27 -22.70
C LEU A 269 7.74 13.38 -23.68
N LEU A 270 6.91 12.35 -23.78
CA LEU A 270 5.87 12.23 -24.81
C LEU A 270 4.47 12.43 -24.26
N HIS A 271 4.22 12.00 -23.02
CA HIS A 271 2.86 11.80 -22.52
C HIS A 271 2.54 12.59 -21.26
N LEU A 272 3.53 12.98 -20.45
CA LEU A 272 3.25 13.82 -19.28
C LEU A 272 2.81 15.22 -19.72
N PRO A 273 1.71 15.75 -19.16
CA PRO A 273 1.22 17.08 -19.52
C PRO A 273 2.23 18.16 -19.15
N LYS A 274 2.39 19.13 -20.05
CA LYS A 274 3.29 20.28 -19.84
C LYS A 274 2.81 21.28 -18.79
N LYS A 275 1.60 21.10 -18.23
CA LYS A 275 1.07 21.92 -17.14
C LYS A 275 1.39 21.26 -15.79
N GLU A 276 2.01 22.02 -14.90
CA GLU A 276 2.12 21.69 -13.48
C GLU A 276 0.72 21.41 -12.92
N ASN A 277 0.55 20.33 -12.16
CA ASN A 277 -0.72 19.86 -11.55
C ASN A 277 -1.70 19.08 -12.45
N SER A 278 -1.23 18.39 -13.49
CA SER A 278 -2.03 17.31 -14.08
C SER A 278 -2.02 16.08 -13.17
N ASN A 279 -3.19 15.59 -12.77
CA ASN A 279 -3.30 14.37 -11.95
C ASN A 279 -3.11 13.07 -12.75
N MET A 280 -2.41 13.13 -13.89
CA MET A 280 -2.17 11.95 -14.73
C MET A 280 -0.93 11.21 -14.22
N VAL A 281 -1.11 9.91 -13.99
CA VAL A 281 -0.06 9.00 -13.53
C VAL A 281 -0.03 7.82 -14.48
N PHE A 282 1.13 7.56 -15.06
CA PHE A 282 1.38 6.34 -15.85
C PHE A 282 1.91 5.27 -14.90
N MET A 283 1.31 4.08 -14.92
CA MET A 283 1.73 2.92 -14.12
C MET A 283 1.87 1.69 -15.02
N ASP A 284 3.10 1.17 -15.12
CA ASP A 284 3.41 0.01 -15.97
C ASP A 284 3.31 -1.32 -15.21
N ASP A 285 2.74 -2.32 -15.88
CA ASP A 285 2.61 -3.72 -15.47
C ASP A 285 2.96 -4.64 -16.65
N SER A 286 4.08 -5.34 -16.54
CA SER A 286 4.56 -6.30 -17.56
C SER A 286 3.59 -7.45 -17.90
N THR A 287 2.47 -7.64 -17.20
CA THR A 287 1.58 -8.82 -17.36
C THR A 287 0.36 -8.63 -18.26
N SER A 288 0.14 -7.47 -18.88
CA SER A 288 -1.07 -7.22 -19.69
C SER A 288 -0.86 -7.31 -21.21
N ASP A 289 -1.81 -7.98 -21.90
CA ASP A 289 -1.79 -8.21 -23.36
C ASP A 289 -2.29 -7.03 -24.21
N ILE A 290 -2.96 -6.04 -23.62
CA ILE A 290 -3.52 -4.88 -24.34
C ILE A 290 -2.64 -3.65 -24.11
N VAL A 291 -1.75 -3.37 -25.06
CA VAL A 291 -0.83 -2.23 -25.02
C VAL A 291 -1.48 -1.00 -25.68
N SER A 292 -1.59 0.11 -24.93
CA SER A 292 -2.14 1.37 -25.45
C SER A 292 -1.19 2.02 -26.48
N LYS A 293 -1.67 3.00 -27.25
CA LYS A 293 -0.80 3.73 -28.20
C LYS A 293 0.39 4.41 -27.48
N LYS A 294 0.14 5.06 -26.35
CA LYS A 294 1.17 5.73 -25.54
C LYS A 294 2.24 4.73 -25.06
N GLU A 295 1.82 3.54 -24.63
CA GLU A 295 2.75 2.49 -24.17
C GLU A 295 3.64 1.98 -25.30
N LYS A 296 3.09 1.82 -26.51
CA LYS A 296 3.90 1.47 -27.69
C LYS A 296 4.92 2.56 -28.02
N GLU A 297 4.50 3.82 -28.03
CA GLU A 297 5.39 4.96 -28.30
C GLU A 297 6.53 5.04 -27.27
N ALA A 298 6.25 4.79 -25.99
CA ALA A 298 7.28 4.76 -24.94
C ALA A 298 8.24 3.57 -25.09
N ASN A 299 7.72 2.37 -25.39
CA ASN A 299 8.53 1.18 -25.65
C ASN A 299 9.46 1.36 -26.86
N GLU A 300 8.92 1.76 -28.01
CA GLU A 300 9.69 1.97 -29.24
C GLU A 300 10.84 2.97 -29.02
N MET A 301 10.58 4.05 -28.27
CA MET A 301 11.61 5.04 -27.98
C MET A 301 12.65 4.54 -26.96
N ALA A 302 12.24 3.74 -25.97
CA ALA A 302 13.14 3.10 -25.02
C ALA A 302 14.07 2.09 -25.70
N GLU A 303 13.52 1.25 -26.57
CA GLU A 303 14.25 0.28 -27.40
C GLU A 303 15.28 0.98 -28.29
N LYS A 304 14.87 2.07 -28.95
CA LYS A 304 15.76 2.89 -29.77
C LYS A 304 16.90 3.52 -28.97
N ALA A 305 16.60 4.06 -27.78
CA ALA A 305 17.63 4.63 -26.90
C ALA A 305 18.64 3.58 -26.39
N LEU A 306 18.24 2.31 -26.39
CA LEU A 306 19.06 1.15 -26.06
C LEU A 306 19.57 0.41 -27.30
N LEU A 307 19.61 1.08 -28.45
CA LEU A 307 20.22 0.60 -29.69
C LEU A 307 19.64 -0.71 -30.24
N GLN A 308 18.34 -0.98 -30.03
CA GLN A 308 17.71 -2.22 -30.48
C GLN A 308 17.91 -2.46 -31.98
N ASP A 309 17.68 -1.47 -32.83
CA ASP A 309 17.80 -1.61 -34.29
C ASP A 309 19.23 -2.04 -34.67
N GLN A 310 20.24 -1.40 -34.09
CA GLN A 310 21.65 -1.73 -34.34
C GLN A 310 22.02 -3.12 -33.81
N ILE A 311 21.46 -3.52 -32.67
CA ILE A 311 21.66 -4.87 -32.12
C ILE A 311 21.07 -5.91 -33.07
N LEU A 312 19.82 -5.73 -33.50
CA LEU A 312 19.14 -6.70 -34.35
C LEU A 312 19.83 -6.82 -35.72
N GLU A 313 20.23 -5.69 -36.31
CA GLU A 313 20.98 -5.65 -37.58
C GLU A 313 22.33 -6.36 -37.45
N PHE A 314 23.13 -6.03 -36.42
CA PHE A 314 24.46 -6.63 -36.26
C PHE A 314 24.41 -8.16 -36.02
N PHE A 315 23.41 -8.65 -35.28
CA PHE A 315 23.30 -10.06 -34.93
C PHE A 315 22.52 -10.90 -35.94
N GLU A 316 21.96 -10.32 -37.00
CA GLU A 316 21.20 -11.04 -38.03
C GLU A 316 22.03 -12.14 -38.71
N GLU A 317 23.31 -11.86 -39.00
CA GLU A 317 24.23 -12.83 -39.62
C GLU A 317 24.68 -13.94 -38.65
N TYR A 318 24.41 -13.80 -37.35
CA TYR A 318 24.84 -14.72 -36.29
C TYR A 318 23.66 -15.52 -35.71
N LEU A 319 22.48 -15.44 -36.34
CA LEU A 319 21.29 -16.18 -35.91
C LEU A 319 21.55 -17.69 -35.96
N GLY A 320 21.27 -18.35 -34.83
CA GLY A 320 21.54 -19.79 -34.62
C GLY A 320 22.66 -20.06 -33.61
N TYR A 321 23.69 -19.21 -33.54
CA TYR A 321 24.74 -19.32 -32.51
C TYR A 321 25.42 -17.98 -32.22
N ILE A 322 24.94 -17.30 -31.16
CA ILE A 322 25.52 -16.06 -30.68
C ILE A 322 26.51 -16.36 -29.54
N THR A 323 27.80 -16.10 -29.78
CA THR A 323 28.86 -16.30 -28.80
C THR A 323 28.94 -15.14 -27.80
N GLU A 324 29.46 -15.41 -26.61
CA GLU A 324 29.74 -14.37 -25.62
C GLU A 324 30.77 -13.35 -26.12
N GLU A 325 31.79 -13.81 -26.86
CA GLU A 325 32.80 -12.94 -27.48
C GLU A 325 32.14 -11.92 -28.41
N LYS A 326 31.19 -12.35 -29.25
CA LYS A 326 30.51 -11.47 -30.19
C LYS A 326 29.61 -10.44 -29.51
N VAL A 327 28.94 -10.83 -28.43
CA VAL A 327 28.20 -9.90 -27.56
C VAL A 327 29.13 -8.85 -26.96
N ARG A 328 30.31 -9.26 -26.48
CA ARG A 328 31.31 -8.33 -25.90
C ARG A 328 31.92 -7.41 -26.95
N GLU A 329 32.17 -7.90 -28.17
CA GLU A 329 32.63 -7.10 -29.31
C GLU A 329 31.64 -5.97 -29.63
N PHE A 330 30.36 -6.30 -29.82
CA PHE A 330 29.31 -5.31 -30.06
C PHE A 330 29.20 -4.31 -28.89
N SER A 331 29.18 -4.83 -27.66
CA SER A 331 29.09 -4.01 -26.44
C SER A 331 30.22 -2.99 -26.33
N PHE A 332 31.45 -3.39 -26.71
CA PHE A 332 32.61 -2.52 -26.71
C PHE A 332 32.52 -1.44 -27.79
N LEU A 333 32.18 -1.83 -29.03
CA LEU A 333 32.08 -0.92 -30.17
C LEU A 333 30.98 0.14 -30.00
N HIS A 334 29.81 -0.29 -29.50
CA HIS A 334 28.62 0.55 -29.37
C HIS A 334 28.40 1.11 -27.96
N LYS A 335 29.33 0.84 -27.03
CA LYS A 335 29.29 1.33 -25.64
C LYS A 335 27.97 1.02 -24.93
N ILE A 336 27.49 -0.22 -25.05
CA ILE A 336 26.26 -0.69 -24.41
C ILE A 336 26.53 -1.93 -23.56
N HIS A 337 25.83 -2.08 -22.44
CA HIS A 337 26.08 -3.18 -21.52
C HIS A 337 25.68 -4.52 -22.14
N PRO A 338 26.50 -5.59 -22.04
CA PRO A 338 26.22 -6.87 -22.69
C PRO A 338 24.91 -7.52 -22.23
N SER A 339 24.50 -7.29 -20.98
CA SER A 339 23.20 -7.78 -20.50
C SER A 339 22.01 -7.18 -21.24
N ILE A 340 22.12 -5.92 -21.70
CA ILE A 340 21.07 -5.23 -22.46
C ILE A 340 21.00 -5.82 -23.87
N VAL A 341 22.15 -6.05 -24.50
CA VAL A 341 22.24 -6.71 -25.82
C VAL A 341 21.53 -8.06 -25.79
N VAL A 342 21.88 -8.92 -24.82
CA VAL A 342 21.24 -10.23 -24.68
C VAL A 342 19.77 -10.10 -24.26
N GLY A 343 19.42 -9.09 -23.46
CA GLY A 343 18.04 -8.76 -23.10
C GLY A 343 17.16 -8.50 -24.31
N ILE A 344 17.63 -7.62 -25.21
CA ILE A 344 16.95 -7.27 -26.45
C ILE A 344 16.84 -8.48 -27.38
N LEU A 345 17.93 -9.24 -27.56
CA LEU A 345 17.92 -10.46 -28.38
C LEU A 345 16.96 -11.52 -27.82
N ALA A 346 16.89 -11.69 -26.50
CA ALA A 346 15.99 -12.65 -25.87
C ALA A 346 14.51 -12.20 -25.96
N PHE A 347 14.25 -10.91 -25.77
CA PHE A 347 12.92 -10.32 -25.92
C PHE A 347 12.38 -10.48 -27.35
N ASN A 348 13.24 -10.33 -28.36
CA ASN A 348 12.93 -10.51 -29.78
C ASN A 348 13.05 -11.98 -30.26
N GLU A 349 13.06 -12.94 -29.33
CA GLU A 349 13.09 -14.39 -29.59
C GLU A 349 14.30 -14.87 -30.43
N LYS A 350 15.39 -14.11 -30.47
CA LYS A 350 16.61 -14.47 -31.21
C LYS A 350 17.53 -15.39 -30.41
N VAL A 351 17.42 -15.36 -29.08
CA VAL A 351 18.13 -16.27 -28.17
C VAL A 351 17.23 -16.70 -27.01
N SER A 352 17.57 -17.80 -26.35
CA SER A 352 16.90 -18.19 -25.11
C SER A 352 17.18 -17.19 -23.98
N TYR A 353 16.17 -16.89 -23.16
CA TYR A 353 16.32 -16.12 -21.92
C TYR A 353 17.37 -16.68 -20.95
N SER A 354 17.70 -17.98 -21.04
CA SER A 354 18.79 -18.58 -20.27
C SER A 354 20.17 -17.94 -20.56
N THR A 355 20.35 -17.35 -21.74
CA THR A 355 21.59 -16.65 -22.13
C THR A 355 21.86 -15.44 -21.24
N LEU A 356 20.84 -14.85 -20.62
CA LEU A 356 20.98 -13.73 -19.69
C LEU A 356 21.83 -14.08 -18.47
N HIS A 357 21.87 -15.35 -18.07
CA HIS A 357 22.65 -15.77 -16.90
C HIS A 357 24.16 -15.47 -17.03
N ARG A 358 24.68 -15.38 -18.26
CA ARG A 358 26.11 -15.10 -18.54
C ARG A 358 26.52 -13.67 -18.17
N PHE A 359 25.57 -12.72 -18.20
CA PHE A 359 25.84 -11.29 -18.00
C PHE A 359 24.97 -10.69 -16.90
N LYS A 360 24.39 -11.52 -16.04
CA LYS A 360 23.47 -11.07 -15.00
C LYS A 360 24.23 -10.24 -13.96
N GLU A 361 23.74 -9.02 -13.76
CA GLU A 361 24.25 -8.12 -12.73
C GLU A 361 23.10 -7.53 -11.92
N SER A 362 23.27 -7.44 -10.60
CA SER A 362 22.29 -6.82 -9.69
C SER A 362 22.28 -5.30 -9.85
N ILE A 363 21.09 -4.71 -9.81
CA ILE A 363 20.91 -3.25 -9.84
C ILE A 363 20.83 -2.66 -8.44
N ARG A 364 20.32 -3.41 -7.44
CA ARG A 364 20.03 -2.88 -6.10
C ARG A 364 21.25 -2.23 -5.43
N ASP A 365 22.44 -2.80 -5.60
CA ASP A 365 23.68 -2.27 -5.00
C ASP A 365 24.26 -1.07 -5.75
N LYS A 366 23.78 -0.82 -6.98
CA LYS A 366 24.22 0.30 -7.82
C LYS A 366 23.40 1.58 -7.60
N ILE A 367 22.24 1.47 -6.96
CA ILE A 367 21.35 2.60 -6.70
C ILE A 367 21.77 3.30 -5.39
N PRO A 368 22.14 4.60 -5.42
CA PRO A 368 22.46 5.35 -4.22
C PRO A 368 21.31 5.43 -3.21
N SER A 369 21.62 5.36 -1.91
CA SER A 369 20.64 5.34 -0.82
C SER A 369 19.64 6.50 -0.84
N LYS A 370 20.07 7.71 -1.26
CA LYS A 370 19.18 8.87 -1.36
C LYS A 370 17.96 8.64 -2.25
N TYR A 371 18.06 7.78 -3.27
CA TYR A 371 16.97 7.46 -4.18
C TYR A 371 16.09 6.32 -3.69
N LYS A 372 16.53 5.53 -2.69
CA LYS A 372 15.77 4.41 -2.13
C LYS A 372 14.76 4.94 -1.12
N ALA A 373 13.48 4.64 -1.34
CA ALA A 373 12.40 5.06 -0.47
C ALA A 373 12.05 4.02 0.62
N ASP A 374 12.46 2.77 0.43
CA ASP A 374 12.41 1.75 1.48
C ASP A 374 13.48 2.04 2.54
N ASN A 375 13.09 1.98 3.82
CA ASN A 375 13.96 2.29 4.95
C ASN A 375 14.74 1.07 5.47
N LYS A 376 14.74 -0.05 4.72
CA LYS A 376 15.42 -1.30 5.09
C LYS A 376 16.17 -1.91 3.91
#